data_AF-A0A081DEJ0-F1
#
_entry.id   AF-A0A081DEJ0-F1
#
_cell.length_a   1.000
_cell.length_b   1.000
_cell.length_c   1.000
_cell.angle_alpha   90.00
_cell.angle_beta   90.00
_cell.angle_gamma   90.00
#
_symmetry.space_group_name_H-M   'P 1'
#
loop_
_entity.id
_entity.type
_entity.pdbx_description
1 polymer ?
#
loop_
_entity_poly.entity_id
_entity_poly.type
_entity_poly.pdbx_seq_one_letter_code
_entity_poly.pdbx_strand_id
1 'polypeptide(L)'
;MAAAGLHALDHHFPLLKEDHNRAKQLAIALSEMSAVTKVEPVETNIVIFNVNNEDAFTKYLDKHQIIYSDMGHGKLRLVTHYDYTAEMHEQMLAVLRKF
;
A
#
# COMPACT_ATOMS: atom_id res chain seq x y z
N MET A 1 36.89 11.03 3.43
CA MET A 1 35.83 10.05 3.73
C MET A 1 34.73 10.20 2.67
N ALA A 2 34.75 9.35 1.64
CA ALA A 2 33.75 9.33 0.57
C ALA A 2 33.40 7.86 0.27
N ALA A 3 32.92 7.16 1.29
CA ALA A 3 32.74 5.70 1.27
C ALA A 3 31.37 5.27 1.82
N ALA A 4 30.32 6.06 1.58
CA ALA A 4 28.94 5.70 1.95
C ALA A 4 27.94 5.85 0.78
N GLY A 5 28.40 6.20 -0.43
CA GLY A 5 27.54 6.40 -1.61
C GLY A 5 27.60 5.29 -2.66
N LEU A 6 28.60 4.40 -2.61
CA LEU A 6 28.84 3.41 -3.67
C LEU A 6 28.31 2.01 -3.37
N HIS A 7 27.80 1.75 -2.15
CA HIS A 7 27.24 0.44 -1.79
C HIS A 7 25.70 0.39 -1.85
N ALA A 8 25.04 1.55 -1.97
CA ALA A 8 23.58 1.64 -2.04
C ALA A 8 23.02 1.28 -3.43
N LEU A 9 23.85 1.34 -4.48
CA LEU A 9 23.40 1.24 -5.87
C LEU A 9 23.31 -0.19 -6.42
N ASP A 10 24.03 -1.17 -5.87
CA ASP A 10 24.05 -2.53 -6.45
C ASP A 10 23.12 -3.53 -5.74
N HIS A 11 22.72 -3.29 -4.49
CA HIS A 11 21.97 -4.27 -3.68
C HIS A 11 20.50 -3.91 -3.37
N HIS A 12 20.00 -2.72 -3.73
CA HIS A 12 18.59 -2.32 -3.45
C HIS A 12 17.63 -2.39 -4.64
N PHE A 13 18.13 -2.59 -5.87
CA PHE A 13 17.27 -2.75 -7.05
C PHE A 13 16.29 -3.93 -6.97
N PRO A 14 16.65 -5.10 -6.40
CA PRO A 14 15.70 -6.21 -6.25
C PRO A 14 14.56 -5.90 -5.28
N LEU A 15 14.86 -5.17 -4.20
CA LEU A 15 13.92 -4.87 -3.11
C LEU A 15 12.84 -3.85 -3.53
N LEU A 16 13.21 -2.86 -4.34
CA LEU A 16 12.23 -1.93 -4.95
C LEU A 16 11.18 -2.67 -5.80
N LYS A 17 11.60 -3.75 -6.46
CA LYS A 17 10.69 -4.55 -7.29
C LYS A 17 9.67 -5.30 -6.44
N GLU A 18 10.04 -5.73 -5.24
CA GLU A 18 9.11 -6.40 -4.31
C GLU A 18 8.09 -5.43 -3.74
N ASP A 19 8.52 -4.23 -3.33
CA ASP A 19 7.60 -3.18 -2.88
C ASP A 19 6.61 -2.79 -3.99
N HIS A 20 7.09 -2.61 -5.22
CA HIS A 20 6.22 -2.32 -6.35
C HIS A 20 5.26 -3.48 -6.65
N ASN A 21 5.69 -4.73 -6.51
CA ASN A 21 4.84 -5.90 -6.69
C ASN A 21 3.74 -5.96 -5.62
N ARG A 22 4.07 -5.71 -4.35
CA ARG A 22 3.10 -5.66 -3.25
C ARG A 22 2.11 -4.53 -3.44
N ALA A 23 2.57 -3.33 -3.80
CA ALA A 23 1.69 -2.21 -4.12
C ALA A 23 0.71 -2.56 -5.26
N LYS A 24 1.17 -3.25 -6.31
CA LYS A 24 0.28 -3.73 -7.38
C LYS A 24 -0.73 -4.76 -6.89
N GLN A 25 -0.33 -5.69 -6.03
CA GLN A 25 -1.25 -6.68 -5.45
C GLN A 25 -2.31 -6.02 -4.57
N LEU A 26 -1.92 -5.03 -3.75
CA LEU A 26 -2.86 -4.22 -2.97
C LEU A 26 -3.84 -3.48 -3.88
N ALA A 27 -3.34 -2.88 -4.97
CA ALA A 27 -4.17 -2.18 -5.96
C ALA A 27 -5.22 -3.10 -6.59
N ILE A 28 -4.83 -4.32 -6.96
CA ILE A 28 -5.75 -5.33 -7.50
C ILE A 28 -6.80 -5.69 -6.44
N ALA A 29 -6.38 -6.03 -5.22
CA ALA A 29 -7.30 -6.40 -4.15
C ALA A 29 -8.29 -5.27 -3.84
N LEU A 30 -7.83 -4.01 -3.78
CA LEU A 30 -8.69 -2.84 -3.59
C LEU A 30 -9.66 -2.66 -4.75
N SER A 31 -9.23 -2.88 -6.00
CA SER A 31 -10.10 -2.74 -7.17
C SER A 31 -11.25 -3.75 -7.22
N GLU A 32 -11.11 -4.88 -6.53
CA GLU A 32 -12.15 -5.92 -6.42
C GLU A 32 -13.19 -5.60 -5.34
N MET A 33 -12.94 -4.61 -4.47
CA MET A 33 -13.82 -4.25 -3.37
C MET A 33 -14.92 -3.30 -3.81
N SER A 34 -16.16 -3.59 -3.43
CA SER A 34 -17.33 -2.71 -3.68
C SER A 34 -17.25 -1.37 -2.95
N ALA A 35 -16.44 -1.30 -1.89
CA ALA A 35 -16.14 -0.10 -1.11
C ALA A 35 -15.28 0.92 -1.87
N VAL A 36 -14.46 0.43 -2.80
CA VAL A 36 -13.48 1.22 -3.55
C VAL A 36 -14.10 1.62 -4.88
N THR A 37 -14.14 2.92 -5.15
CA THR A 37 -14.73 3.49 -6.36
C THR A 37 -13.72 3.63 -7.50
N LYS A 38 -12.45 3.86 -7.15
CA LYS A 38 -11.37 4.03 -8.12
C LYS A 38 -10.04 3.67 -7.49
N VAL A 39 -9.16 3.04 -8.25
CA VAL A 39 -7.73 2.88 -7.91
C VAL A 39 -6.92 3.58 -9.00
N GLU A 40 -5.99 4.45 -8.60
CA GLU A 40 -5.08 5.11 -9.53
C GLU A 40 -4.01 4.12 -10.04
N PRO A 41 -3.42 4.33 -11.23
CA PRO A 41 -2.34 3.50 -11.74
C PRO A 41 -1.17 3.39 -10.75
N VAL A 42 -0.73 2.16 -10.47
CA VAL A 42 0.38 1.89 -9.55
C VAL A 42 1.64 1.56 -10.32
N GLU A 43 2.60 2.49 -10.27
CA GLU A 43 3.90 2.38 -10.95
C GLU A 43 5.07 2.19 -9.99
N THR A 44 4.86 2.51 -8.70
CA THR A 44 5.88 2.45 -7.64
C THR A 44 5.37 1.69 -6.42
N ASN A 45 5.84 2.04 -5.22
CA ASN A 45 5.44 1.51 -3.92
C ASN A 45 4.21 2.23 -3.32
N ILE A 46 3.53 3.09 -4.09
CA ILE A 46 2.42 3.92 -3.61
C ILE A 46 1.12 3.47 -4.28
N VAL A 47 0.09 3.25 -3.48
CA VAL A 47 -1.27 2.92 -3.94
C VAL A 47 -2.20 4.04 -3.51
N ILE A 48 -2.87 4.65 -4.47
CA ILE A 48 -3.86 5.71 -4.24
C ILE A 48 -5.20 5.22 -4.73
N PHE A 49 -6.23 5.35 -3.90
CA PHE A 49 -7.57 4.89 -4.24
C PHE A 49 -8.64 5.76 -3.59
N ASN A 50 -9.84 5.72 -4.15
CA ASN A 50 -11.02 6.39 -3.66
C ASN A 50 -12.00 5.37 -3.09
N VAL A 51 -12.65 5.71 -1.99
CA VAL A 51 -13.70 4.92 -1.36
C VAL A 51 -15.03 5.65 -1.41
N ASN A 52 -16.14 4.90 -1.42
CA ASN A 52 -17.48 5.47 -1.42
C ASN A 52 -17.91 6.00 -0.05
N ASN A 53 -17.42 5.39 1.03
CA ASN A 53 -17.72 5.74 2.41
C ASN A 53 -16.40 5.76 3.20
N GLU A 54 -15.81 6.95 3.27
CA GLU A 54 -14.53 7.18 3.94
C GLU A 54 -14.59 6.76 5.41
N ASP A 55 -15.57 7.24 6.17
CA ASP A 55 -15.77 6.93 7.60
C ASP A 55 -15.82 5.43 7.90
N ALA A 56 -16.55 4.65 7.08
CA ALA A 56 -16.69 3.22 7.31
C ALA A 56 -15.36 2.49 7.04
N PHE A 57 -14.67 2.89 5.99
CA PHE A 57 -13.42 2.28 5.56
C PHE A 57 -12.27 2.62 6.50
N THR A 58 -12.11 3.89 6.89
CA THR A 58 -11.08 4.36 7.82
C THR A 58 -11.23 3.71 9.20
N LYS A 59 -12.46 3.68 9.75
CA LYS A 59 -12.74 2.98 11.02
C LYS A 59 -12.38 1.50 10.97
N TYR A 60 -12.61 0.85 9.83
CA TYR A 60 -12.23 -0.55 9.65
C TYR A 60 -10.71 -0.72 9.64
N LEU A 61 -9.99 0.10 8.87
CA LEU A 61 -8.52 0.09 8.85
C LEU A 61 -7.93 0.37 10.24
N ASP A 62 -8.46 1.36 10.96
CA ASP A 62 -8.02 1.74 12.30
C ASP A 62 -8.20 0.58 13.30
N LYS A 63 -9.34 -0.13 13.22
CA LYS A 63 -9.61 -1.32 14.05
C LYS A 63 -8.57 -2.43 13.82
N HIS A 64 -8.05 -2.53 12.59
CA HIS A 64 -7.00 -3.45 12.21
C HIS A 64 -5.58 -2.86 12.33
N GLN A 65 -5.44 -1.67 12.93
CA GLN A 65 -4.17 -0.98 13.15
C GLN A 65 -3.39 -0.71 11.84
N ILE A 66 -4.10 -0.52 10.73
CA ILE A 66 -3.50 -0.22 9.44
C ILE A 66 -3.30 1.28 9.31
N ILE A 67 -2.07 1.69 9.02
CA ILE A 67 -1.70 3.09 8.81
C ILE A 67 -1.89 3.45 7.34
N TYR A 68 -2.57 4.57 7.09
CA TYR A 68 -2.78 5.15 5.76
C TYR A 68 -2.62 6.67 5.83
N SER A 69 -2.44 7.31 4.68
CA SER A 69 -2.58 8.76 4.57
C SER A 69 -3.92 9.11 3.97
N ASP A 70 -4.68 9.94 4.66
CA ASP A 70 -5.88 10.57 4.11
C ASP A 70 -5.47 11.79 3.26
N MET A 71 -6.00 11.84 2.03
CA MET A 71 -5.81 12.95 1.08
C MET A 71 -7.10 13.77 0.91
N GLY A 72 -8.15 13.49 1.69
CA GLY A 72 -9.45 14.13 1.69
C GLY A 72 -10.37 13.62 0.58
N HIS A 73 -11.67 13.90 0.72
CA HIS A 73 -12.70 13.57 -0.26
C HIS A 73 -12.76 12.06 -0.60
N GLY A 74 -12.62 11.19 0.40
CA GLY A 74 -12.62 9.74 0.25
C GLY A 74 -11.39 9.21 -0.47
N LYS A 75 -10.32 9.99 -0.60
CA LYS A 75 -9.08 9.59 -1.28
C LYS A 75 -8.03 9.18 -0.25
N LEU A 76 -7.62 7.92 -0.29
CA LEU A 76 -6.66 7.33 0.64
C LEU A 76 -5.39 6.89 -0.09
N ARG A 77 -4.29 6.85 0.65
CA ARG A 77 -2.97 6.42 0.16
C ARG A 77 -2.35 5.39 1.11
N LEU A 78 -1.88 4.29 0.51
CA LEU A 78 -1.02 3.29 1.14
C LEU A 78 0.37 3.37 0.52
N VAL A 79 1.40 3.12 1.34
CA VAL A 79 2.80 3.14 0.92
C VAL A 79 3.46 1.87 1.45
N THR A 80 3.99 1.04 0.56
CA THR A 80 4.83 -0.10 0.94
C THR A 80 6.28 0.37 1.08
N HIS A 81 7.03 -0.26 1.97
CA HIS A 81 8.42 0.12 2.25
C HIS A 81 9.22 -1.08 2.73
N TYR A 82 10.53 -0.93 2.87
CA TYR A 82 11.44 -2.00 3.29
C TYR A 82 10.98 -2.77 4.56
N ASP A 83 10.49 -2.06 5.59
CA ASP A 83 10.02 -2.71 6.83
C ASP A 83 8.63 -3.38 6.71
N TYR A 84 7.97 -3.29 5.56
CA TYR A 84 6.71 -3.98 5.29
C TYR A 84 7.01 -5.41 4.89
N THR A 85 6.74 -6.38 5.75
CA THR A 85 7.11 -7.79 5.49
C THR A 85 6.07 -8.51 4.63
N ALA A 86 6.44 -9.69 4.10
CA ALA A 86 5.50 -10.53 3.37
C ALA A 86 4.32 -10.97 4.24
N GLU A 87 4.56 -11.25 5.53
CA GLU A 87 3.50 -11.61 6.49
C GLU A 87 2.52 -10.46 6.71
N MET A 88 3.02 -9.23 6.85
CA MET A 88 2.17 -8.03 6.95
C MET A 88 1.35 -7.83 5.67
N HIS A 89 1.93 -8.16 4.51
CA HIS A 89 1.24 -8.09 3.22
C HIS A 89 0.10 -9.10 3.11
N GLU A 90 0.33 -10.36 3.48
CA GLU A 90 -0.73 -11.36 3.52
C GLU A 90 -1.84 -11.01 4.51
N GLN A 91 -1.48 -10.51 5.69
CA GLN A 91 -2.45 -10.00 6.67
C GLN A 91 -3.26 -8.83 6.10
N MET A 92 -2.61 -7.87 5.45
CA MET A 92 -3.27 -6.73 4.82
C MET A 92 -4.27 -7.18 3.75
N LEU A 93 -3.87 -8.09 2.85
CA LEU A 93 -4.76 -8.66 1.84
C LEU A 93 -5.94 -9.41 2.48
N ALA A 94 -5.72 -10.15 3.56
CA ALA A 94 -6.76 -10.84 4.29
C ALA A 94 -7.74 -9.87 4.98
N VAL A 95 -7.26 -8.74 5.49
CA VAL A 95 -8.10 -7.67 6.06
C VAL A 95 -8.94 -7.02 4.95
N LEU A 96 -8.32 -6.61 3.84
CA LEU A 96 -9.05 -6.00 2.72
C LEU A 96 -10.16 -6.90 2.18
N ARG A 97 -9.91 -8.21 2.04
CA ARG A 97 -10.91 -9.19 1.56
C ARG A 97 -12.07 -9.45 2.53
N LYS A 98 -11.95 -9.04 3.79
CA LYS A 98 -12.97 -9.26 4.84
C LYS A 98 -13.83 -8.03 5.11
N PHE A 99 -13.55 -6.91 4.46
CA PHE A 99 -14.42 -5.73 4.47
C PHE A 99 -15.63 -5.98 3.57
#